data_AF-A0A447XWG1-F1
#
_entry.id   AF-A0A447XWG1-F1
#
_cell.length_a   1.000
_cell.length_b   1.000
_cell.length_c   1.000
_cell.angle_alpha   90.00
_cell.angle_beta   90.00
_cell.angle_gamma   90.00
#
_symmetry.space_group_name_H-M   'P 1'
#
loop_
_entity.id
_entity.type
_entity.pdbx_description
1 polymer ?
#
loop_
_entity_poly.entity_id
_entity_poly.type
_entity_poly.pdbx_seq_one_letter_code
_entity_poly.pdbx_strand_id
1 'polypeptide(L)' 'MPSRALLLVDLQNDFCAGGALAVPEGDSTVDVANRLIDWCQSRG' A
#
# COMPACT_ATOMS: atom_id res chain seq x y z
N MET A 1 -12.39 1.25 -22.40
CA MET A 1 -12.26 1.61 -20.96
C MET A 1 -10.92 2.29 -20.78
N PRO A 2 -10.82 3.35 -19.96
CA PRO A 2 -9.53 3.97 -19.69
C PRO A 2 -8.61 2.97 -18.97
N SER A 3 -7.31 3.00 -19.31
CA SER A 3 -6.29 2.23 -18.59
C SER A 3 -6.24 2.67 -17.13
N ARG A 4 -6.02 1.71 -16.23
CA ARG A 4 -5.98 1.93 -14.78
C ARG A 4 -4.70 1.30 -14.24
N ALA A 5 -4.11 1.92 -13.24
CA ALA A 5 -2.97 1.39 -12.51
C ALA A 5 -3.14 1.70 -11.02
N LEU A 6 -2.62 0.82 -10.16
CA LEU A 6 -2.45 1.06 -8.74
C LEU A 6 -1.00 1.44 -8.49
N LEU A 7 -0.79 2.54 -7.79
CA LEU A 7 0.52 2.95 -7.32
C LEU A 7 0.52 2.89 -5.79
N LEU A 8 1.37 2.04 -5.23
CA LEU A 8 1.68 2.02 -3.82
C LEU A 8 3.00 2.77 -3.65
N VAL A 9 2.94 3.93 -2.99
CA VAL A 9 4.13 4.79 -2.78
C VAL A 9 4.67 4.49 -1.40
N ASP A 10 5.97 4.18 -1.33
CA ASP A 10 6.72 4.06 -0.09
C ASP A 10 6.06 3.13 0.95
N LEU A 11 5.44 2.03 0.49
CA LEU A 11 4.93 0.98 1.37
C LEU A 11 6.08 0.02 1.73
N GLN A 12 6.95 0.46 2.63
CA GLN A 12 8.18 -0.25 3.03
C GLN A 12 8.21 -0.43 4.55
N ASN A 13 8.89 -1.49 5.01
CA ASN A 13 9.05 -1.79 6.44
C ASN A 13 9.69 -0.63 7.22
N ASP A 14 10.59 0.14 6.59
CA ASP A 14 11.25 1.27 7.26
C ASP A 14 10.29 2.39 7.66
N PHE A 15 9.15 2.50 6.99
CA PHE A 15 8.11 3.49 7.31
C PHE A 15 7.01 2.94 8.22
N CYS A 16 7.07 1.65 8.58
CA CYS A 16 6.16 1.00 9.52
C CYS A 16 6.67 1.10 10.97
N ALA A 17 5.85 0.75 11.96
CA ALA A 17 6.26 0.77 13.37
C ALA A 17 7.51 -0.10 13.61
N GLY A 18 8.52 0.48 14.27
CA GLY A 18 9.81 -0.18 14.52
C GLY A 18 10.81 -0.10 13.35
N GLY A 19 10.43 0.50 12.22
CA GLY A 19 11.32 0.78 11.09
C GLY A 19 12.29 1.94 11.33
N ALA A 20 13.28 2.08 10.44
CA ALA A 20 14.31 3.12 10.55
C ALA A 20 13.77 4.56 10.42
N LEU A 21 12.62 4.75 9.77
CA LEU A 21 11.94 6.03 9.61
C LEU A 21 10.42 5.86 9.81
N ALA A 22 10.02 5.26 10.93
CA ALA A 22 8.62 4.95 11.21
C ALA A 22 7.71 6.18 11.06
N VAL A 23 6.68 6.06 10.22
CA VAL A 23 5.62 7.05 10.05
C VAL A 23 4.51 6.76 11.06
N PRO A 24 3.99 7.75 11.80
CA PRO A 24 2.86 7.55 12.70
C PRO A 24 1.69 6.88 11.98
N GLU A 25 1.19 5.78 12.56
CA GLU A 25 0.09 4.97 12.01
C GLU A 25 0.36 4.38 10.61
N GLY A 26 1.62 4.30 10.16
CA GLY A 26 2.00 3.77 8.84
C GLY A 26 1.48 2.35 8.58
N ASP A 27 1.48 1.49 9.60
CA ASP A 27 0.98 0.11 9.51
C ASP A 27 -0.50 0.02 9.12
N SER A 28 -1.30 1.03 9.47
CA SER A 28 -2.75 1.03 9.16
C SER A 28 -3.03 1.07 7.65
N THR A 29 -2.06 1.49 6.84
CA THR A 29 -2.18 1.56 5.39
C THR A 29 -2.04 0.21 4.70
N VAL A 30 -1.40 -0.77 5.35
CA VAL A 30 -1.11 -2.10 4.77
C VAL A 30 -2.41 -2.84 4.42
N ASP A 31 -3.41 -2.82 5.31
CA ASP A 31 -4.71 -3.47 5.08
C ASP A 31 -5.51 -2.82 3.93
N VAL A 32 -5.34 -1.52 3.72
CA VAL A 32 -5.94 -0.81 2.58
C VAL A 32 -5.22 -1.19 1.29
N ALA A 33 -3.89 -1.18 1.31
CA ALA A 33 -3.06 -1.55 0.17
C ALA A 33 -3.38 -2.97 -0.31
N ASN A 34 -3.44 -3.95 0.59
CA ASN A 34 -3.77 -5.34 0.27
C ASN A 34 -5.14 -5.47 -0.43
N ARG A 35 -6.17 -4.79 0.09
CA ARG A 35 -7.51 -4.80 -0.54
C ARG A 35 -7.51 -4.18 -1.94
N LEU A 36 -6.72 -3.13 -2.14
CA LEU A 36 -6.61 -2.49 -3.45
C LEU A 36 -5.78 -3.31 -4.44
N ILE A 37 -4.75 -4.02 -3.96
CA ILE A 37 -3.99 -4.98 -4.75
C ILE A 37 -4.93 -6.07 -5.28
N ASP A 38 -5.71 -6.71 -4.40
CA ASP A 38 -6.67 -7.74 -4.78
C ASP A 38 -7.68 -7.22 -5.81
N TRP A 39 -8.24 -6.03 -5.54
CA TRP A 39 -9.18 -5.39 -6.46
C TRP A 39 -8.56 -5.13 -7.83
N CYS A 40 -7.33 -4.60 -7.88
CA CYS A 40 -6.63 -4.32 -9.13
C CYS A 40 -6.24 -5.59 -9.87
N GLN A 41 -5.77 -6.64 -9.19
CA GLN A 41 -5.45 -7.92 -9.81
C GLN A 41 -6.70 -8.61 -10.39
N SER A 42 -7.86 -8.49 -9.74
CA SER A 42 -9.12 -9.09 -10.21
C SER A 42 -9.74 -8.41 -11.44
N ARG A 43 -9.28 -7.20 -11.79
CA ARG A 43 -9.87 -6.32 -12.82
C ARG A 43 -8.85 -5.77 -13.80
N GLY A 44 -7.59 -6.19 -13.68
CA GLY A 44 -6.51 -5.92 -14.62
C GLY A 44 -6.66 -6.73 -15.89
#